data_AF-V2Q030-F1
#
_entry.id   AF-V2Q030-F1
#
_cell.length_a   1.000
_cell.length_b   1.000
_cell.length_c   1.000
_cell.angle_alpha   90.00
_cell.angle_beta   90.00
_cell.angle_gamma   90.00
#
_symmetry.space_group_name_H-M   'P 1'
#
loop_
_entity.id
_entity.type
_entity.pdbx_description
1 polymer ?
#
loop_
_entity_poly.entity_id
_entity_poly.type
_entity_poly.pdbx_seq_one_letter_code
_entity_poly.pdbx_strand_id
1 'polypeptide(L)'
;MKKILLSIFMIIVTAGCFDKTPTCSDELVTNQVIKLYRDYSIKEITNKEAELKFANLMLGGDKEEINKEFANMINEIKTMKMTIEHIRTISIDKSVNKHSCLGTLKYQLEGESSSEEISYSFQPTDDKKNIWVQIDDIK
;
A
#
# COMPACT_ATOMS: atom_id res chain seq x y z
N MET A 1 12.31 8.05 21.20
CA MET A 1 11.54 7.78 19.97
C MET A 1 12.50 7.68 18.79
N LYS A 2 12.92 6.46 18.41
CA LYS A 2 13.79 6.26 17.25
C LYS A 2 12.94 6.39 15.99
N LYS A 3 13.22 7.41 15.17
CA LYS A 3 12.65 7.55 13.83
C LYS A 3 13.38 6.57 12.92
N ILE A 4 12.85 5.36 12.76
CA ILE A 4 13.31 4.45 11.72
C ILE A 4 12.70 4.99 10.43
N LEU A 5 13.52 5.65 9.61
CA LEU A 5 13.20 5.99 8.22
C LEU A 5 13.10 4.68 7.45
N LEU A 6 11.91 4.09 7.40
CA LEU A 6 11.66 2.92 6.56
C LEU A 6 11.68 3.39 5.11
N SER A 7 12.65 2.85 4.38
CA SER A 7 12.95 3.21 3.00
C SER A 7 11.72 3.05 2.11
N ILE A 8 11.32 4.17 1.52
CA ILE A 8 10.25 4.35 0.53
C ILE A 8 10.34 3.23 -0.54
N PHE A 9 9.29 2.41 -0.66
CA PHE A 9 9.21 1.41 -1.72
C PHE A 9 8.89 2.15 -3.04
N MET A 10 9.93 2.38 -3.84
CA MET A 10 9.89 3.12 -5.11
C MET A 10 9.53 2.15 -6.24
N ILE A 11 8.35 2.29 -6.85
CA ILE A 11 7.97 1.49 -8.03
C ILE A 11 7.65 2.44 -9.17
N ILE A 12 8.41 2.32 -10.26
CA ILE A 12 8.28 3.07 -11.50
C ILE A 12 7.44 2.21 -12.45
N VAL A 13 6.29 2.71 -12.91
CA VAL A 13 5.39 1.97 -13.84
C VAL A 13 5.36 2.66 -15.19
N THR A 14 5.95 2.02 -16.21
CA THR A 14 6.10 2.56 -17.56
C THR A 14 4.78 2.48 -18.32
N ALA A 15 4.03 3.58 -18.38
CA ALA A 15 2.97 3.79 -19.35
C ALA A 15 3.34 4.99 -20.25
N GLY A 16 2.78 5.11 -21.45
CA GLY A 16 3.12 6.15 -22.42
C GLY A 16 3.04 7.59 -21.88
N CYS A 17 3.58 8.56 -22.62
CA CYS A 17 3.54 9.98 -22.25
C CYS A 17 2.11 10.40 -21.84
N PHE A 18 1.96 11.00 -20.66
CA PHE A 18 0.67 11.49 -20.18
C PHE A 18 0.20 12.67 -21.06
N ASP A 19 -0.91 12.49 -21.78
CA ASP A 19 -1.56 13.57 -22.54
C ASP A 19 -2.14 14.66 -21.62
N LYS A 20 -2.41 14.32 -20.34
CA LYS A 20 -2.86 15.24 -19.29
C LYS A 20 -2.24 14.84 -17.95
N THR A 21 -1.89 15.81 -17.11
CA THR A 21 -1.38 15.56 -15.75
C THR A 21 -2.38 14.69 -14.97
N PRO A 22 -1.94 13.56 -14.38
CA PRO A 22 -2.82 12.71 -13.59
C PRO A 22 -3.47 13.43 -12.41
N THR A 23 -4.59 12.90 -11.94
CA THR A 23 -5.34 13.38 -10.77
C THR A 23 -5.39 12.32 -9.67
N CYS A 24 -5.72 12.72 -8.43
CA CYS A 24 -5.85 11.80 -7.30
C CYS A 24 -6.82 10.63 -7.58
N SER A 25 -7.87 10.86 -8.38
CA SER A 25 -8.89 9.86 -8.70
C SER A 25 -8.56 8.98 -9.90
N ASP A 26 -7.48 9.25 -10.62
CA ASP A 26 -7.15 8.48 -11.81
C ASP A 26 -6.82 7.03 -11.44
N GLU A 27 -7.29 6.08 -12.24
CA GLU A 27 -7.07 4.64 -11.99
C GLU A 27 -5.59 4.29 -11.85
N LEU A 28 -4.71 4.94 -12.62
CA LEU A 28 -3.27 4.77 -12.49
C LEU A 28 -2.78 5.07 -11.06
N VAL A 29 -3.25 6.16 -10.47
CA VAL A 29 -2.87 6.59 -9.12
C VAL A 29 -3.47 5.64 -8.09
N THR A 30 -4.78 5.40 -8.14
CA THR A 30 -5.48 4.59 -7.13
C THR A 30 -5.03 3.13 -7.15
N ASN A 31 -4.79 2.54 -8.32
CA ASN A 31 -4.24 1.19 -8.43
C ASN A 31 -2.84 1.09 -7.84
N GLN A 32 -2.00 2.10 -8.03
CA GLN A 32 -0.66 2.14 -7.45
C GLN A 32 -0.70 2.29 -5.92
N VAL A 33 -1.63 3.10 -5.38
CA VAL A 33 -1.87 3.19 -3.93
C VAL A 33 -2.30 1.83 -3.38
N ILE A 34 -3.31 1.19 -3.98
CA ILE A 34 -3.81 -0.14 -3.55
C ILE A 34 -2.68 -1.18 -3.58
N LYS A 35 -1.85 -1.15 -4.63
CA LYS A 35 -0.69 -2.04 -4.73
C LYS A 35 0.29 -1.83 -3.57
N LEU A 36 0.68 -0.58 -3.31
CA LEU A 36 1.60 -0.25 -2.22
C LEU A 36 1.03 -0.64 -0.85
N TYR A 37 -0.26 -0.38 -0.62
CA TYR A 37 -0.94 -0.77 0.59
C TYR A 37 -0.89 -2.30 0.78
N ARG A 38 -1.23 -3.06 -0.27
CA ARG A 38 -1.18 -4.53 -0.24
C ARG A 38 0.24 -5.04 0.02
N ASP A 39 1.23 -4.51 -0.69
CA ASP A 39 2.63 -4.90 -0.55
C ASP A 39 3.16 -4.62 0.88
N TYR A 40 2.77 -3.48 1.47
CA TYR A 40 3.08 -3.15 2.86
C TYR A 40 2.44 -4.13 3.83
N SER A 41 1.13 -4.41 3.69
CA SER A 41 0.43 -5.31 4.62
C SER A 41 0.97 -6.73 4.56
N ILE A 42 1.35 -7.23 3.37
CA ILE A 42 2.04 -8.52 3.24
C ILE A 42 3.40 -8.49 3.93
N LYS A 43 4.18 -7.42 3.74
CA LYS A 43 5.50 -7.27 4.36
C LYS A 43 5.42 -7.27 5.89
N GLU A 44 4.45 -6.56 6.46
CA GLU A 44 4.19 -6.56 7.91
C GLU A 44 3.90 -7.96 8.44
N ILE A 45 3.08 -8.74 7.72
CA ILE A 45 2.80 -10.13 8.08
C ILE A 45 4.06 -10.99 8.00
N THR A 46 4.84 -10.88 6.92
CA THR A 46 6.09 -11.66 6.77
C THR A 46 7.13 -11.30 7.83
N ASN A 47 7.20 -10.04 8.26
CA ASN A 47 8.08 -9.65 9.38
C ASN A 47 7.63 -10.31 10.69
N LYS A 48 6.32 -10.26 10.99
CA LYS A 48 5.75 -10.94 12.17
C LYS A 48 5.93 -12.46 12.11
N GLU A 49 5.84 -13.04 10.93
CA GLU A 49 6.11 -14.46 10.69
C GLU A 49 7.51 -14.85 11.14
N ALA A 50 8.53 -14.06 10.79
CA ALA A 50 9.90 -14.32 11.21
C ALA A 50 10.05 -14.27 12.74
N GLU A 51 9.44 -13.30 13.41
CA GLU A 51 9.47 -13.15 14.87
C GLU A 51 8.76 -14.31 15.58
N LEU A 52 7.56 -14.68 15.12
CA LEU A 52 6.75 -15.75 15.73
C LEU A 52 7.34 -17.13 15.47
N LYS A 53 7.91 -17.39 14.29
CA LYS A 53 8.66 -18.63 14.03
C LYS A 53 9.83 -18.82 14.98
N PHE A 54 10.56 -17.74 15.26
CA PHE A 54 11.67 -17.78 16.20
C PHE A 54 11.19 -18.09 17.62
N ALA A 55 10.14 -17.41 18.09
CA ALA A 55 9.57 -17.66 19.41
C ALA A 55 9.03 -19.10 19.55
N ASN A 56 8.30 -19.58 18.55
CA ASN A 56 7.73 -20.94 18.58
C ASN A 56 8.80 -22.02 18.62
N LEU A 57 9.91 -21.84 17.89
CA LEU A 57 11.06 -22.74 17.95
C LEU A 57 11.67 -22.80 19.36
N MET A 58 11.79 -21.65 20.04
CA MET A 58 12.34 -21.58 21.40
C MET A 58 11.43 -22.24 22.45
N LEU A 59 10.12 -22.30 22.19
CA LEU A 59 9.11 -22.91 23.06
C LEU A 59 8.81 -24.39 22.69
N GLY A 60 9.49 -24.94 21.68
CA GLY A 60 9.31 -26.33 21.24
C GLY A 60 8.02 -26.59 20.47
N GLY A 61 7.38 -25.58 19.90
CA GLY A 61 6.14 -25.73 19.13
C GLY A 61 6.35 -26.20 17.69
N ASP A 62 5.23 -26.51 17.02
CA ASP A 62 5.20 -27.01 15.64
C ASP A 62 5.35 -25.88 14.62
N LYS A 63 6.32 -26.01 13.70
CA LYS A 63 6.57 -25.02 12.64
C LYS A 63 5.52 -25.07 11.53
N GLU A 64 4.90 -26.22 11.30
CA GLU A 64 4.00 -26.42 10.16
C GLU A 64 2.67 -25.68 10.34
N GLU A 65 2.14 -25.67 11.57
CA GLU A 65 0.91 -24.95 11.92
C GLU A 65 1.06 -23.44 11.71
N ILE A 66 2.16 -22.85 12.18
CA ILE A 66 2.46 -21.42 12.00
C ILE A 66 2.62 -21.06 10.52
N ASN A 67 3.34 -21.88 9.74
CA ASN A 67 3.49 -21.63 8.30
C ASN A 67 2.13 -21.54 7.59
N LYS A 68 1.21 -22.43 7.95
CA LYS A 68 -0.12 -22.49 7.35
C LYS A 68 -0.96 -21.27 7.71
N GLU A 69 -0.91 -20.83 8.97
CA GLU A 69 -1.61 -19.63 9.42
C GLU A 69 -1.16 -18.38 8.65
N PHE A 70 0.16 -18.16 8.56
CA PHE A 70 0.71 -17.02 7.81
C PHE A 70 0.40 -17.08 6.31
N ALA A 71 0.49 -18.27 5.71
CA ALA A 71 0.14 -18.45 4.30
C ALA A 71 -1.34 -18.10 4.03
N ASN A 72 -2.24 -18.47 4.94
CA ASN A 72 -3.66 -18.12 4.84
C ASN A 72 -3.87 -16.60 4.93
N MET A 73 -3.26 -15.93 5.90
CA MET A 73 -3.39 -14.47 6.04
C MET A 73 -2.85 -13.72 4.80
N ILE A 74 -1.71 -14.15 4.25
CA ILE A 74 -1.16 -13.57 3.01
C ILE A 74 -2.12 -13.81 1.84
N ASN A 75 -2.74 -14.99 1.75
CA ASN A 75 -3.69 -15.31 0.70
C ASN A 75 -4.95 -14.44 0.80
N GLU A 76 -5.49 -14.24 2.00
CA GLU A 76 -6.62 -13.34 2.24
C GLU A 76 -6.33 -11.92 1.76
N ILE A 77 -5.16 -11.36 2.08
CA ILE A 77 -4.77 -10.02 1.61
C ILE A 77 -4.61 -9.96 0.08
N LYS A 78 -4.12 -11.03 -0.54
CA LYS A 78 -3.97 -11.12 -2.00
C LYS A 78 -5.32 -11.16 -2.71
N THR A 79 -6.31 -11.85 -2.13
CA THR A 79 -7.65 -12.00 -2.72
C THR A 79 -8.61 -10.89 -2.30
N MET A 80 -8.27 -10.12 -1.26
CA MET A 80 -9.06 -8.99 -0.78
C MET A 80 -9.24 -7.95 -1.88
N LYS A 81 -10.52 -7.67 -2.18
CA LYS A 81 -10.90 -6.60 -3.11
C LYS A 81 -10.75 -5.28 -2.40
N MET A 82 -9.98 -4.37 -3.00
CA MET A 82 -9.72 -3.04 -2.46
C MET A 82 -10.16 -1.98 -3.46
N THR A 83 -10.80 -0.92 -2.98
CA THR A 83 -11.15 0.28 -3.76
C THR A 83 -10.88 1.53 -2.94
N ILE A 84 -10.63 2.66 -3.61
CA ILE A 84 -10.51 3.96 -2.94
C ILE A 84 -11.68 4.83 -3.42
N GLU A 85 -12.49 5.30 -2.48
CA GLU A 85 -13.66 6.12 -2.73
C GLU A 85 -13.55 7.48 -2.05
N HIS A 86 -14.50 8.38 -2.34
CA HIS A 86 -14.57 9.73 -1.75
C HIS A 86 -13.26 10.53 -1.85
N ILE A 87 -12.55 10.35 -2.97
CA ILE A 87 -11.23 10.93 -3.20
C ILE A 87 -11.31 12.44 -3.35
N ARG A 88 -10.45 13.16 -2.62
CA ARG A 88 -10.28 14.61 -2.73
C ARG A 88 -8.80 15.01 -2.74
N THR A 89 -8.48 16.02 -3.54
CA THR A 89 -7.18 16.70 -3.48
C THR A 89 -7.17 17.65 -2.29
N ILE A 90 -6.19 17.50 -1.40
CA ILE A 90 -6.00 18.35 -0.23
C ILE A 90 -5.11 19.54 -0.56
N SER A 91 -4.02 19.30 -1.31
CA SER A 91 -3.10 20.36 -1.73
C SER A 91 -2.31 19.94 -2.97
N ILE A 92 -1.77 20.95 -3.67
CA ILE A 92 -0.88 20.76 -4.81
C ILE A 92 0.36 21.63 -4.59
N ASP A 93 1.51 21.00 -4.42
CA ASP A 93 2.80 21.68 -4.48
C ASP A 93 3.22 21.81 -5.95
N LYS A 94 3.07 23.02 -6.49
CA LYS A 94 3.37 23.32 -7.89
C LYS A 94 4.86 23.31 -8.22
N SER A 95 5.74 23.43 -7.22
CA SER A 95 7.20 23.46 -7.46
C SER A 95 7.72 22.09 -7.91
N VAL A 96 7.13 21.03 -7.39
CA VAL A 96 7.48 19.64 -7.69
C VAL A 96 6.32 18.85 -8.31
N ASN A 97 5.20 19.51 -8.60
CA ASN A 97 3.96 18.90 -9.09
C ASN A 97 3.50 17.70 -8.23
N LYS A 98 3.62 17.85 -6.91
CA LYS A 98 3.20 16.84 -5.93
C LYS A 98 1.77 17.14 -5.49
N HIS A 99 0.91 16.14 -5.58
CA HIS A 99 -0.50 16.21 -5.21
C HIS A 99 -0.71 15.41 -3.94
N SER A 100 -1.25 16.03 -2.90
CA SER A 100 -1.65 15.35 -1.67
C SER A 100 -3.15 15.07 -1.73
N CYS A 101 -3.51 13.85 -1.43
CA CYS A 101 -4.84 13.28 -1.63
C CYS A 101 -5.33 12.63 -0.34
N LEU A 102 -6.65 12.63 -0.17
CA LEU A 102 -7.32 11.89 0.88
C LEU A 102 -8.45 11.08 0.26
N GLY A 103 -8.65 9.85 0.70
CA GLY A 103 -9.77 9.02 0.29
C GLY A 103 -10.17 8.04 1.37
N THR A 104 -11.14 7.20 1.05
CA THR A 104 -11.59 6.09 1.90
C THR A 104 -11.18 4.78 1.23
N LEU A 105 -10.23 4.06 1.81
CA LEU A 105 -9.88 2.72 1.38
C LEU A 105 -10.96 1.77 1.89
N LYS A 106 -11.64 1.08 0.97
CA LYS A 106 -12.59 0.02 1.28
C LYS A 106 -11.98 -1.32 0.95
N TYR A 107 -12.12 -2.27 1.86
CA TYR A 107 -11.72 -3.65 1.68
C TYR A 107 -12.92 -4.56 1.84
N GLN A 108 -13.03 -5.54 0.93
CA GLN A 108 -14.09 -6.53 0.92
C GLN A 108 -13.47 -7.93 0.87
N LEU A 109 -13.82 -8.75 1.86
CA LEU A 109 -13.41 -10.15 1.99
C LEU A 109 -14.63 -10.97 2.38
N GLU A 110 -14.98 -11.99 1.59
CA GLU A 110 -16.05 -12.96 1.89
C GLU A 110 -17.42 -12.36 2.29
N GLY A 111 -17.75 -11.17 1.78
CA GLY A 111 -19.02 -10.50 2.07
C GLY A 111 -18.97 -9.54 3.26
N GLU A 112 -17.88 -9.53 4.01
CA GLU A 112 -17.58 -8.49 5.00
C GLU A 112 -16.89 -7.31 4.31
N SER A 113 -17.29 -6.10 4.71
CA SER A 113 -16.70 -4.87 4.23
C SER A 113 -16.25 -4.02 5.41
N SER A 114 -15.03 -3.52 5.34
CA SER A 114 -14.54 -2.51 6.26
C SER A 114 -13.84 -1.40 5.47
N SER A 115 -13.67 -0.26 6.13
CA SER A 115 -13.15 0.94 5.49
C SER A 115 -12.34 1.76 6.45
N GLU A 116 -11.31 2.41 5.93
CA GLU A 116 -10.48 3.36 6.67
C GLU A 116 -10.17 4.57 5.80
N GLU A 117 -9.82 5.68 6.45
CA GLU A 117 -9.29 6.84 5.75
C GLU A 117 -7.85 6.55 5.31
N ILE A 118 -7.50 6.98 4.09
CA ILE A 118 -6.15 6.86 3.55
C ILE A 118 -5.67 8.20 2.98
N SER A 119 -4.54 8.65 3.50
CA SER A 119 -3.77 9.78 3.00
C SER A 119 -2.66 9.27 2.11
N TYR A 120 -2.56 9.83 0.91
CA TYR A 120 -1.50 9.50 -0.01
C TYR A 120 -1.11 10.71 -0.83
N SER A 121 0.09 10.70 -1.36
CA SER A 121 0.56 11.69 -2.31
C SER A 121 1.09 11.03 -3.57
N PHE A 122 0.95 11.71 -4.70
CA PHE A 122 1.60 11.29 -5.93
C PHE A 122 2.32 12.44 -6.62
N GLN A 123 3.31 12.09 -7.41
CA GLN A 123 4.11 13.03 -8.20
C GLN A 123 4.43 12.39 -9.55
N PRO A 124 4.03 13.01 -10.68
CA PRO A 124 4.47 12.57 -11.99
C PRO A 124 5.98 12.71 -12.13
N THR A 125 6.60 11.73 -12.77
CA THR A 125 8.03 11.80 -13.15
C THR A 125 8.25 12.78 -14.32
N ASP A 126 9.49 13.25 -14.47
CA ASP A 126 9.87 14.23 -15.51
C ASP A 126 9.60 13.74 -16.94
N ASP A 127 9.70 12.42 -17.16
CA ASP A 127 9.39 11.81 -18.46
C ASP A 127 7.89 11.72 -18.74
N LYS A 128 7.05 12.08 -17.75
CA LYS A 128 5.59 12.00 -17.79
C LYS A 128 5.09 10.63 -18.26
N LYS A 129 5.82 9.56 -17.93
CA LYS A 129 5.42 8.18 -18.23
C LYS A 129 5.05 7.42 -16.96
N ASN A 130 5.64 7.84 -15.85
CA ASN A 130 5.49 7.17 -14.56
C ASN A 130 4.99 8.15 -13.50
N ILE A 131 4.41 7.61 -12.45
CA ILE A 131 4.10 8.34 -11.23
C ILE A 131 4.87 7.74 -10.06
N TRP A 132 5.28 8.60 -9.14
CA TRP A 132 5.66 8.22 -7.80
C TRP A 132 4.45 8.35 -6.88
N VAL A 133 4.25 7.38 -5.99
CA VAL A 133 3.18 7.37 -5.00
C VAL A 133 3.76 7.07 -3.64
N GLN A 134 3.28 7.78 -2.62
CA GLN A 134 3.57 7.54 -1.22
C GLN A 134 2.26 7.48 -0.45
N ILE A 135 2.13 6.49 0.44
CA ILE A 135 1.05 6.45 1.43
C ILE A 135 1.58 7.12 2.69
N ASP A 136 0.90 8.15 3.16
CA ASP A 136 1.38 8.98 4.27
C ASP A 136 1.08 8.37 5.64
N ASP A 137 0.06 7.50 5.72
CA ASP A 137 -0.38 6.84 6.96
C ASP A 137 0.39 5.56 7.29
N ILE A 138 1.20 5.05 6.35
CA ILE A 138 2.00 3.85 6.49
C ILE A 138 3.43 4.24 6.86
N LYS A 139 3.95 3.72 7.99
CA LYS A 139 5.28 4.04 8.52
C LYS A 139 6.29 2.91 8.37
#